data_AF-A0A9N9PQW1-F1
#
_entry.id   AF-A0A9N9PQW1-F1
#
_cell.length_a   1.000
_cell.length_b   1.000
_cell.length_c   1.000
_cell.angle_alpha   90.00
_cell.angle_beta   90.00
_cell.angle_gamma   90.00
#
_symmetry.space_group_name_H-M   'P 1'
#
loop_
_entity.id
_entity.type
_entity.pdbx_description
1 polymer ?
#
loop_
_entity_poly.entity_id
_entity_poly.type
_entity_poly.pdbx_seq_one_letter_code
_entity_poly.pdbx_strand_id
1 'polypeptide(L)'
;MLVTIELYIRGFAKVDEESSKLAEKVDGAISPIADPVNTKEGYRRYFKSEAQVKICREWIECVRLRLSILPPNDALDRPLSEVGYATHGITRLKSHATHRSSNYLTNLADAVCCIQQPRRFYIRQFILNYTVYYNDASFAEIMASRLALCYTSIGGGFSHHAAGLSYGGANNVEKDYYPKRQRELFSSNTFLQRRQWEYARMTKHANILRNEVLGEMHIQKEAKEFEYNLNTLEKSIDAETDKALKDRQALSDELDPLAKLLEEFGTREWRTY
;
A
#
# COMPACT_ATOMS: atom_id res chain seq x y z
N MET A 1 19.39 -18.27 -8.06
CA MET A 1 17.96 -18.62 -8.20
C MET A 1 17.42 -18.26 -9.59
N LEU A 2 17.28 -16.98 -9.96
CA LEU A 2 16.59 -16.58 -11.20
C LEU A 2 17.16 -17.20 -12.49
N VAL A 3 18.49 -17.15 -12.69
CA VAL A 3 19.18 -17.77 -13.84
C VAL A 3 18.87 -19.27 -13.96
N THR A 4 18.74 -19.96 -12.83
CA THR A 4 18.42 -21.38 -12.79
C THR A 4 16.96 -21.64 -13.15
N ILE A 5 16.05 -20.78 -12.71
CA ILE A 5 14.64 -20.85 -13.12
C ILE A 5 14.50 -20.63 -14.63
N GLU A 6 15.25 -19.69 -15.21
CA GLU A 6 15.26 -19.46 -16.66
C GLU A 6 15.76 -20.66 -17.45
N LEU A 7 16.88 -21.25 -17.03
CA LEU A 7 17.41 -22.46 -17.64
C LEU A 7 16.41 -23.61 -17.52
N TYR A 8 15.72 -23.73 -16.39
CA TYR A 8 14.67 -24.74 -16.18
C TYR A 8 13.51 -24.57 -17.16
N ILE A 9 12.97 -23.36 -17.33
CA ILE A 9 11.84 -23.11 -18.25
C ILE A 9 12.26 -23.11 -19.73
N ARG A 10 13.55 -23.01 -20.04
CA ARG A 10 14.06 -23.02 -21.43
C ARG A 10 13.67 -24.30 -22.17
N GLY A 11 13.68 -25.45 -21.49
CA GLY A 11 13.28 -26.73 -22.07
C GLY A 11 11.81 -27.10 -21.80
N PHE A 12 10.93 -26.15 -21.45
CA PHE A 12 9.51 -26.45 -21.38
C PHE A 12 8.96 -26.78 -22.78
N ALA A 13 8.26 -27.91 -22.91
CA ALA A 13 7.63 -28.41 -24.14
C ALA A 13 8.59 -28.67 -25.31
N LYS A 14 9.90 -28.75 -25.06
CA LYS A 14 10.92 -29.10 -26.05
C LYS A 14 12.13 -29.76 -25.41
N VAL A 15 12.88 -30.53 -26.19
CA VAL A 15 14.12 -31.14 -25.72
C VAL A 15 15.23 -30.08 -25.67
N ASP A 16 15.85 -29.93 -24.50
CA ASP A 16 17.02 -29.08 -24.27
C ASP A 16 17.91 -29.79 -23.25
N GLU A 17 19.08 -30.25 -23.68
CA GLU A 17 19.90 -31.18 -22.89
C GLU A 17 20.36 -30.59 -21.55
N GLU A 18 20.80 -29.33 -21.56
CA GLU A 18 21.26 -28.63 -20.35
C GLU A 18 20.08 -28.34 -19.40
N SER A 19 18.95 -27.88 -19.95
CA SER A 19 17.72 -27.67 -19.18
C SER A 19 17.20 -28.97 -18.57
N SER A 20 17.23 -30.08 -19.31
CA SER A 20 16.76 -31.39 -18.83
C SER A 20 17.64 -31.93 -17.70
N LYS A 21 18.98 -31.81 -17.80
CA LYS A 21 19.90 -32.16 -16.70
C LYS A 21 19.63 -31.34 -15.44
N LEU A 22 19.31 -30.05 -15.58
CA LEU A 22 18.91 -29.22 -14.45
C LEU A 22 17.54 -29.63 -13.91
N ALA A 23 16.57 -29.87 -14.78
CA ALA A 23 15.21 -30.20 -14.41
C ALA A 23 15.12 -31.50 -13.62
N GLU A 24 15.92 -32.52 -13.96
CA GLU A 24 16.03 -33.76 -13.16
C GLU A 24 16.41 -33.47 -11.69
N LYS A 25 17.34 -32.53 -11.47
CA LYS A 25 17.77 -32.13 -10.11
C LYS A 25 16.69 -31.33 -9.40
N VAL A 26 16.07 -30.36 -10.09
CA VAL A 26 15.02 -29.49 -9.52
C VAL A 26 13.76 -30.29 -9.19
N ASP A 27 13.32 -31.16 -10.09
CA ASP A 27 12.11 -31.94 -9.94
C ASP A 27 12.28 -33.10 -8.94
N GLY A 28 13.53 -33.55 -8.74
CA GLY A 28 13.91 -34.51 -7.70
C GLY A 28 14.21 -33.91 -6.32
N ALA A 29 14.24 -32.57 -6.18
CA ALA A 29 14.64 -31.91 -4.93
C ALA A 29 13.66 -32.15 -3.77
N ILE A 30 12.36 -32.31 -4.07
CA ILE A 30 11.27 -32.43 -3.08
C ILE A 30 10.34 -33.57 -3.48
N SER A 31 10.02 -34.48 -2.57
CA SER A 31 9.12 -35.61 -2.85
C SER A 31 7.68 -35.15 -3.21
N PRO A 32 6.96 -35.84 -4.14
CA PRO A 32 7.38 -37.00 -4.91
C PRO A 32 8.36 -36.63 -6.03
N ILE A 33 9.29 -37.53 -6.31
CA ILE A 33 10.28 -37.39 -7.40
C ILE A 33 9.53 -37.52 -8.72
N ALA A 34 9.77 -36.57 -9.65
CA ALA A 34 9.19 -36.65 -10.99
C ALA A 34 9.83 -37.77 -11.82
N ASP A 35 9.10 -38.26 -12.81
CA ASP A 35 9.61 -39.24 -13.77
C ASP A 35 10.75 -38.61 -14.62
N PRO A 36 11.97 -39.17 -14.60
CA PRO A 36 13.08 -38.68 -15.41
C PRO A 36 12.80 -38.70 -16.92
N VAL A 37 11.99 -39.66 -17.40
CA VAL A 37 11.66 -39.77 -18.83
C VAL A 37 10.87 -38.55 -19.29
N ASN A 38 9.79 -38.22 -18.58
CA ASN A 38 8.97 -37.04 -18.88
C ASN A 38 9.83 -35.75 -18.84
N THR A 39 10.73 -35.66 -17.84
CA THR A 39 11.61 -34.49 -17.67
C THR A 39 12.50 -34.27 -18.90
N LYS A 40 13.05 -35.35 -19.48
CA LYS A 40 13.89 -35.31 -20.68
C LYS A 40 13.12 -34.88 -21.92
N GLU A 41 11.84 -35.25 -22.03
CA GLU A 41 10.96 -34.89 -23.14
C GLU A 41 10.44 -33.44 -23.08
N GLY A 42 10.85 -32.66 -22.07
CA GLY A 42 10.46 -31.26 -21.92
C GLY A 42 9.28 -31.03 -20.99
N TYR A 43 8.78 -32.08 -20.32
CA TYR A 43 7.85 -31.89 -19.21
C TYR A 43 8.55 -31.17 -18.06
N ARG A 44 7.86 -30.25 -17.41
CA ARG A 44 8.36 -29.53 -16.24
C ARG A 44 7.34 -29.67 -15.13
N ARG A 45 7.70 -30.33 -14.03
CA ARG A 45 6.80 -30.63 -12.91
C ARG A 45 5.93 -29.46 -12.47
N TYR A 46 6.49 -28.25 -12.45
CA TYR A 46 5.81 -27.06 -11.95
C TYR A 46 4.96 -26.33 -12.99
N PHE A 47 5.15 -26.58 -14.29
CA PHE A 47 4.44 -25.87 -15.35
C PHE A 47 3.48 -26.79 -16.10
N LYS A 48 2.25 -26.33 -16.28
CA LYS A 48 1.19 -27.03 -17.01
C LYS A 48 0.84 -26.38 -18.35
N SER A 49 1.30 -25.15 -18.57
CA SER A 49 0.96 -24.39 -19.78
C SER A 49 1.99 -23.29 -20.08
N GLU A 50 2.06 -22.90 -21.35
CA GLU A 50 2.84 -21.75 -21.80
C GLU A 50 2.46 -20.45 -21.09
N ALA A 51 1.18 -20.30 -20.70
CA ALA A 51 0.72 -19.13 -19.95
C ALA A 51 1.43 -19.01 -18.57
N GLN A 52 1.62 -20.14 -17.86
CA GLN A 52 2.37 -20.14 -16.61
C GLN A 52 3.85 -19.84 -16.82
N VAL A 53 4.43 -20.34 -17.91
CA VAL A 53 5.83 -20.03 -18.27
C VAL A 53 6.00 -18.55 -18.58
N LYS A 54 5.05 -17.95 -19.32
CA LYS A 54 5.02 -16.50 -19.59
C LYS A 54 5.00 -15.69 -18.29
N ILE A 55 4.08 -16.02 -17.37
CA ILE A 55 4.00 -15.36 -16.04
C ILE A 55 5.32 -15.51 -15.28
N CYS A 56 5.98 -16.68 -15.36
CA CYS A 56 7.28 -16.89 -14.72
C CYS A 56 8.37 -15.99 -15.30
N ARG A 57 8.42 -15.81 -16.63
CA ARG A 57 9.37 -14.89 -17.28
C ARG A 57 9.14 -13.45 -16.83
N GLU A 58 7.89 -12.99 -16.84
CA GLU A 58 7.53 -11.64 -16.38
C GLU A 58 7.91 -11.44 -14.91
N TRP A 59 7.64 -12.43 -14.05
CA TRP A 59 8.05 -12.41 -12.66
C TRP A 59 9.57 -12.32 -12.49
N ILE A 60 10.36 -13.07 -13.27
CA ILE A 60 11.83 -13.01 -13.24
C ILE A 60 12.32 -11.58 -13.53
N GLU A 61 11.77 -10.94 -14.56
CA GLU A 61 12.14 -9.56 -14.92
C GLU A 61 11.78 -8.56 -13.80
N CYS A 62 10.60 -8.68 -13.20
CA CYS A 62 10.24 -7.80 -12.09
C CYS A 62 11.13 -8.03 -10.86
N VAL A 63 11.49 -9.27 -10.53
CA VAL A 63 12.42 -9.53 -9.42
C VAL A 63 13.83 -9.01 -9.74
N ARG A 64 14.30 -9.11 -11.00
CA ARG A 64 15.57 -8.50 -11.43
C ARG A 64 15.58 -7.00 -11.24
N LEU A 65 14.52 -6.31 -11.69
CA LEU A 65 14.38 -4.86 -11.51
C LEU A 65 14.39 -4.48 -10.03
N ARG A 66 13.72 -5.27 -9.19
CA ARG A 66 13.74 -5.06 -7.75
C ARG A 66 15.11 -5.27 -7.12
N LEU A 67 15.91 -6.22 -7.62
CA LEU A 67 17.26 -6.48 -7.14
C LEU A 67 18.28 -5.46 -7.65
N SER A 68 18.07 -4.87 -8.84
CA SER A 68 19.03 -3.93 -9.44
C SER A 68 19.10 -2.58 -8.72
N ILE A 69 18.07 -2.22 -7.96
CA ILE A 69 18.01 -1.01 -7.15
C ILE A 69 18.58 -1.20 -5.73
N LEU A 70 18.91 -2.43 -5.34
CA LEU A 70 19.46 -2.71 -4.02
C LEU A 70 20.98 -2.56 -4.03
N PRO A 71 21.58 -2.10 -2.92
CA PRO A 71 23.02 -2.19 -2.75
C PRO A 71 23.51 -3.65 -2.87
N PRO A 72 24.71 -3.89 -3.41
CA PRO A 72 25.28 -5.23 -3.49
C PRO A 72 25.35 -5.90 -2.12
N ASN A 73 24.95 -7.16 -2.05
CA ASN A 73 24.90 -8.01 -0.84
C ASN A 73 23.81 -7.65 0.19
N ASP A 74 22.99 -6.63 -0.04
CA ASP A 74 21.86 -6.36 0.83
C ASP A 74 20.73 -7.37 0.61
N ALA A 75 20.04 -7.69 1.71
CA ALA A 75 18.84 -8.49 1.65
C ALA A 75 17.67 -7.64 1.12
N LEU A 76 16.66 -8.30 0.55
CA LEU A 76 15.40 -7.63 0.27
C LEU A 76 14.76 -7.14 1.58
N ASP A 77 14.36 -5.87 1.64
CA ASP A 77 13.62 -5.30 2.79
C ASP A 77 12.36 -6.11 3.14
N ARG A 78 11.78 -6.77 2.14
CA ARG A 78 10.62 -7.66 2.28
C ARG A 78 10.90 -8.98 1.56
N PRO A 79 10.67 -10.14 2.18
CA PRO A 79 10.88 -11.41 1.51
C PRO A 79 9.90 -11.56 0.33
N LEU A 80 10.28 -12.38 -0.66
CA LEU A 80 9.33 -12.86 -1.65
C LEU A 80 8.28 -13.70 -0.91
N SER A 81 7.01 -13.31 -1.06
CA SER A 81 5.92 -13.86 -0.26
C SER A 81 4.77 -14.35 -1.13
N GLU A 82 3.89 -15.14 -0.54
CA GLU A 82 2.60 -15.50 -1.13
C GLU A 82 1.56 -15.42 -0.03
N VAL A 83 0.39 -14.94 -0.40
CA VAL A 83 -0.77 -14.84 0.48
C VAL A 83 -1.92 -15.49 -0.25
N GLY A 84 -2.66 -16.34 0.46
CA GLY A 84 -3.83 -17.01 -0.06
C GLY A 84 -4.81 -17.40 1.04
N TYR A 85 -6.08 -17.53 0.68
CA TYR A 85 -7.09 -18.10 1.56
C TYR A 85 -7.11 -19.64 1.48
N ALA A 86 -7.38 -20.29 2.62
CA ALA A 86 -7.70 -21.71 2.65
C ALA A 86 -8.67 -22.06 3.78
N THR A 87 -9.74 -22.80 3.45
CA THR A 87 -10.71 -23.34 4.42
C THR A 87 -10.05 -24.24 5.48
N HIS A 88 -9.02 -24.99 5.06
CA HIS A 88 -8.25 -25.90 5.90
C HIS A 88 -6.78 -25.47 5.91
N GLY A 89 -6.46 -24.39 6.64
CA GLY A 89 -5.13 -23.79 6.68
C GLY A 89 -4.00 -24.80 6.90
N ILE A 90 -4.10 -25.66 7.91
CA ILE A 90 -3.05 -26.66 8.21
C ILE A 90 -2.82 -27.64 7.06
N THR A 91 -3.89 -28.12 6.42
CA THR A 91 -3.77 -28.99 5.23
C THR A 91 -3.11 -28.23 4.09
N ARG A 92 -3.48 -26.95 3.89
CA ARG A 92 -2.85 -26.09 2.89
C ARG A 92 -1.35 -25.93 3.15
N LEU A 93 -0.93 -25.70 4.41
CA LEU A 93 0.48 -25.57 4.76
C LEU A 93 1.28 -26.85 4.46
N LYS A 94 0.70 -28.02 4.74
CA LYS A 94 1.29 -29.32 4.37
C LYS A 94 1.42 -29.48 2.86
N SER A 95 0.40 -29.04 2.11
CA SER A 95 0.43 -29.04 0.65
C SER A 95 1.53 -28.15 0.07
N HIS A 96 1.75 -26.95 0.63
CA HIS A 96 2.92 -26.12 0.27
C HIS A 96 4.24 -26.82 0.63
N ALA A 97 4.39 -27.36 1.84
CA ALA A 97 5.62 -28.03 2.26
C ALA A 97 5.99 -29.26 1.42
N THR A 98 5.01 -29.89 0.77
CA THR A 98 5.20 -31.09 -0.06
C THR A 98 5.09 -30.82 -1.56
N HIS A 99 5.00 -29.55 -1.96
CA HIS A 99 4.82 -29.13 -3.35
C HIS A 99 3.60 -29.79 -4.05
N ARG A 100 2.51 -30.03 -3.32
CA ARG A 100 1.28 -30.64 -3.84
C ARG A 100 0.17 -29.62 -3.95
N SER A 101 -0.49 -29.55 -5.11
CA SER A 101 -1.66 -28.68 -5.34
C SER A 101 -1.46 -27.26 -4.81
N SER A 102 -0.30 -26.66 -5.07
CA SER A 102 0.09 -25.34 -4.57
C SER A 102 0.62 -24.43 -5.66
N ASN A 103 0.98 -23.20 -5.29
CA ASN A 103 1.51 -22.18 -6.19
C ASN A 103 2.80 -22.69 -6.83
N TYR A 104 2.79 -22.82 -8.15
CA TYR A 104 3.89 -23.41 -8.90
C TYR A 104 5.17 -22.58 -8.82
N LEU A 105 5.07 -21.24 -8.75
CA LEU A 105 6.24 -20.36 -8.65
C LEU A 105 6.92 -20.50 -7.29
N THR A 106 6.14 -20.50 -6.20
CA THR A 106 6.67 -20.69 -4.85
C THR A 106 7.39 -22.02 -4.73
N ASN A 107 6.78 -23.11 -5.22
CA ASN A 107 7.36 -24.45 -5.17
C ASN A 107 8.63 -24.55 -6.03
N LEU A 108 8.63 -23.97 -7.24
CA LEU A 108 9.81 -23.95 -8.11
C LEU A 108 10.97 -23.19 -7.45
N ALA A 109 10.69 -22.01 -6.89
CA ALA A 109 11.69 -21.20 -6.21
C ALA A 109 12.29 -21.96 -5.00
N ASP A 110 11.47 -22.62 -4.20
CA ASP A 110 11.92 -23.43 -3.07
C ASP A 110 12.78 -24.61 -3.52
N ALA A 111 12.35 -25.36 -4.55
CA ALA A 111 13.13 -26.47 -5.10
C ALA A 111 14.50 -26.01 -5.64
N VAL A 112 14.54 -24.89 -6.36
CA VAL A 112 15.79 -24.28 -6.84
C VAL A 112 16.68 -23.83 -5.68
N CYS A 113 16.11 -23.23 -4.65
CA CYS A 113 16.85 -22.83 -3.45
C CYS A 113 17.42 -24.04 -2.70
N CYS A 114 16.66 -25.13 -2.57
CA CYS A 114 17.12 -26.37 -1.95
C CYS A 114 18.35 -26.96 -2.63
N ILE A 115 18.43 -26.91 -3.97
CA ILE A 115 19.61 -27.41 -4.69
C ILE A 115 20.80 -26.45 -4.65
N GLN A 116 20.56 -25.13 -4.69
CA GLN A 116 21.65 -24.14 -4.79
C GLN A 116 22.25 -23.78 -3.44
N GLN A 117 21.42 -23.73 -2.41
CA GLN A 117 21.77 -23.24 -1.09
C GLN A 117 21.07 -24.11 -0.03
N PRO A 118 21.45 -25.40 0.08
CA PRO A 118 20.80 -26.33 0.98
C PRO A 118 20.75 -25.78 2.41
N ARG A 119 19.58 -25.85 3.06
CA ARG A 119 19.33 -25.40 4.45
C ARG A 119 19.46 -23.90 4.71
N ARG A 120 19.77 -23.08 3.71
CA ARG A 120 19.87 -21.61 3.87
C ARG A 120 18.54 -20.92 3.65
N PHE A 121 17.81 -21.35 2.61
CA PHE A 121 16.52 -20.80 2.25
C PHE A 121 15.47 -21.90 2.31
N TYR A 122 14.32 -21.58 2.91
CA TYR A 122 13.18 -22.47 3.03
C TYR A 122 11.90 -21.66 3.19
N ILE A 123 10.76 -22.20 2.74
CA ILE A 123 9.46 -21.56 2.92
C ILE A 123 9.10 -21.51 4.42
N ARG A 124 8.90 -20.30 4.94
CA ARG A 124 8.25 -20.09 6.24
C ARG A 124 6.76 -19.85 6.05
N GLN A 125 5.95 -20.51 6.86
CA GLN A 125 4.51 -20.56 6.69
C GLN A 125 3.79 -20.16 7.97
N PHE A 126 2.78 -19.30 7.86
CA PHE A 126 2.05 -18.75 9.01
C PHE A 126 0.55 -18.70 8.72
N ILE A 127 -0.26 -18.90 9.75
CA ILE A 127 -1.68 -18.53 9.71
C ILE A 127 -1.78 -17.09 10.22
N LEU A 128 -2.23 -16.18 9.35
CA LEU A 128 -2.37 -14.76 9.70
C LEU A 128 -3.66 -14.48 10.46
N ASN A 129 -4.77 -15.06 10.02
CA ASN A 129 -6.09 -14.83 10.59
C ASN A 129 -7.00 -16.06 10.40
N TYR A 130 -7.92 -16.27 11.34
CA TYR A 130 -9.02 -17.22 11.20
C TYR A 130 -10.28 -16.44 10.82
N THR A 131 -10.81 -16.71 9.64
CA THR A 131 -12.02 -16.06 9.10
C THR A 131 -13.27 -16.65 9.75
N VAL A 132 -14.11 -15.79 10.33
CA VAL A 132 -15.36 -16.21 11.00
C VAL A 132 -16.62 -15.76 10.27
N TYR A 133 -16.48 -14.90 9.26
CA TYR A 133 -17.50 -14.63 8.27
C TYR A 133 -17.04 -15.04 6.87
N TYR A 134 -17.99 -15.37 5.99
CA TYR A 134 -17.72 -15.72 4.61
C TYR A 134 -16.95 -14.61 3.86
N ASN A 135 -17.41 -13.37 3.98
CA ASN A 135 -16.79 -12.23 3.30
C ASN A 135 -15.39 -11.89 3.83
N ASP A 136 -15.07 -12.27 5.07
CA ASP A 136 -13.73 -12.05 5.65
C ASP A 136 -12.65 -12.75 4.84
N ALA A 137 -12.96 -13.89 4.21
CA ALA A 137 -12.00 -14.62 3.39
C ALA A 137 -11.44 -13.74 2.26
N SER A 138 -12.33 -13.06 1.53
CA SER A 138 -11.94 -12.17 0.43
C SER A 138 -11.22 -10.93 0.96
N PHE A 139 -11.78 -10.25 1.96
CA PHE A 139 -11.19 -9.02 2.49
C PHE A 139 -9.83 -9.25 3.16
N ALA A 140 -9.69 -10.33 3.93
CA ALA A 140 -8.42 -10.67 4.58
C ALA A 140 -7.34 -11.00 3.54
N GLU A 141 -7.68 -11.76 2.49
CA GLU A 141 -6.74 -12.07 1.41
C GLU A 141 -6.30 -10.80 0.67
N ILE A 142 -7.23 -9.89 0.35
CA ILE A 142 -6.92 -8.59 -0.28
C ILE A 142 -6.00 -7.77 0.62
N MET A 143 -6.38 -7.57 1.88
CA MET A 143 -5.62 -6.76 2.83
C MET A 143 -4.20 -7.31 3.02
N ALA A 144 -4.08 -8.61 3.31
CA ALA A 144 -2.79 -9.25 3.53
C ALA A 144 -1.91 -9.25 2.26
N SER A 145 -2.50 -9.46 1.07
CA SER A 145 -1.74 -9.39 -0.19
C SER A 145 -1.19 -7.99 -0.47
N ARG A 146 -1.96 -6.94 -0.13
CA ARG A 146 -1.52 -5.54 -0.28
C ARG A 146 -0.42 -5.18 0.72
N LEU A 147 -0.53 -5.61 1.97
CA LEU A 147 0.50 -5.38 2.99
C LEU A 147 1.80 -6.14 2.66
N ALA A 148 1.68 -7.38 2.16
CA ALA A 148 2.83 -8.20 1.78
C ALA A 148 3.46 -7.77 0.46
N LEU A 149 2.73 -7.01 -0.38
CA LEU A 149 3.13 -6.65 -1.75
C LEU A 149 3.52 -7.90 -2.56
N CYS A 150 2.78 -8.99 -2.42
CA CYS A 150 3.21 -10.32 -2.87
C CYS A 150 2.95 -10.62 -4.35
N TYR A 151 2.60 -9.63 -5.17
CA TYR A 151 2.24 -9.85 -6.57
C TYR A 151 3.47 -10.10 -7.46
N THR A 152 3.30 -10.98 -8.44
CA THR A 152 4.35 -11.26 -9.44
C THR A 152 4.64 -10.05 -10.31
N SER A 153 3.63 -9.24 -10.63
CA SER A 153 3.72 -8.06 -11.50
C SER A 153 4.62 -6.93 -10.96
N ILE A 154 5.01 -7.00 -9.69
CA ILE A 154 5.93 -6.04 -9.05
C ILE A 154 7.18 -6.73 -8.48
N GLY A 155 7.39 -8.02 -8.78
CA GLY A 155 8.53 -8.79 -8.27
C GLY A 155 8.54 -8.92 -6.74
N GLY A 156 7.38 -8.72 -6.11
CA GLY A 156 7.25 -8.70 -4.66
C GLY A 156 6.97 -10.08 -4.06
N GLY A 157 6.46 -11.01 -4.86
CA GLY A 157 6.15 -12.36 -4.42
C GLY A 157 5.69 -13.28 -5.54
N PHE A 158 4.86 -14.25 -5.18
CA PHE A 158 4.43 -15.34 -6.07
C PHE A 158 2.93 -15.31 -6.42
N SER A 159 2.17 -14.33 -5.93
CA SER A 159 0.75 -14.18 -6.23
C SER A 159 0.54 -13.65 -7.65
N HIS A 160 0.00 -14.47 -8.54
CA HIS A 160 -0.28 -14.12 -9.94
C HIS A 160 -1.78 -14.00 -10.24
N HIS A 161 -2.63 -14.28 -9.26
CA HIS A 161 -4.07 -14.03 -9.32
C HIS A 161 -4.44 -12.86 -8.41
N ALA A 162 -5.46 -12.09 -8.80
CA ALA A 162 -5.97 -11.02 -7.96
C ALA A 162 -6.56 -11.61 -6.67
N ALA A 163 -6.20 -11.01 -5.55
CA ALA A 163 -6.68 -11.44 -4.24
C ALA A 163 -8.18 -11.22 -4.13
N GLY A 164 -8.85 -12.08 -3.37
CA GLY A 164 -10.28 -11.98 -3.12
C GLY A 164 -11.17 -12.46 -4.27
N LEU A 165 -10.61 -13.04 -5.35
CA LEU A 165 -11.38 -13.69 -6.41
C LEU A 165 -11.47 -15.22 -6.24
N SER A 166 -10.46 -15.83 -5.60
CA SER A 166 -10.33 -17.29 -5.48
C SER A 166 -10.74 -17.82 -4.10
N TYR A 167 -11.86 -17.34 -3.58
CA TYR A 167 -12.39 -17.74 -2.27
C TYR A 167 -13.55 -18.74 -2.38
N GLY A 168 -13.72 -19.44 -3.51
CA GLY A 168 -14.80 -20.41 -3.70
C GLY A 168 -14.86 -21.49 -2.60
N GLY A 169 -13.72 -21.86 -2.02
CA GLY A 169 -13.67 -22.77 -0.87
C GLY A 169 -14.31 -22.21 0.42
N ALA A 170 -14.45 -20.89 0.54
CA ALA A 170 -15.19 -20.24 1.61
C ALA A 170 -16.70 -20.46 1.47
N ASN A 171 -17.20 -20.57 0.23
CA ASN A 171 -18.62 -20.83 -0.03
C ASN A 171 -18.96 -22.32 0.06
N ASN A 172 -17.98 -23.19 -0.20
CA ASN A 172 -18.14 -24.64 -0.18
C ASN A 172 -17.85 -25.23 1.21
N VAL A 173 -18.56 -24.76 2.21
CA VAL A 173 -18.50 -25.26 3.59
C VAL A 173 -19.89 -25.64 4.08
N GLU A 174 -19.95 -26.46 5.12
CA GLU A 174 -21.21 -26.80 5.78
C GLU A 174 -21.92 -25.55 6.30
N LYS A 175 -23.27 -25.58 6.31
CA LYS A 175 -24.11 -24.44 6.70
C LYS A 175 -23.77 -23.87 8.09
N ASP A 176 -23.35 -24.72 9.03
CA ASP A 176 -22.99 -24.33 10.40
C ASP A 176 -21.49 -24.01 10.58
N TYR A 177 -20.68 -24.03 9.51
CA TYR A 177 -19.23 -23.81 9.62
C TYR A 177 -18.89 -22.45 10.26
N TYR A 178 -19.38 -21.35 9.68
CA TYR A 178 -19.09 -20.01 10.19
C TYR A 178 -19.73 -19.73 11.56
N PRO A 179 -21.02 -20.05 11.82
CA PRO A 179 -21.59 -19.89 13.15
C PRO A 179 -20.86 -20.71 14.23
N LYS A 180 -20.39 -21.91 13.91
CA LYS A 180 -19.55 -22.70 14.82
C LYS A 180 -18.23 -21.99 15.11
N ARG A 181 -17.52 -21.50 14.09
CA ARG A 181 -16.26 -20.75 14.25
C ARG A 181 -16.43 -19.47 15.05
N GLN A 182 -17.54 -18.76 14.86
CA GLN A 182 -17.88 -17.59 15.66
C GLN A 182 -18.06 -17.99 17.13
N ARG A 183 -18.84 -19.03 17.44
CA ARG A 183 -19.01 -19.52 18.82
C ARG A 183 -17.69 -19.91 19.46
N GLU A 184 -16.84 -20.65 18.75
CA GLU A 184 -15.49 -20.99 19.21
C GLU A 184 -14.64 -19.75 19.51
N LEU A 185 -14.64 -18.76 18.60
CA LEU A 185 -13.88 -17.53 18.76
C LEU A 185 -14.39 -16.68 19.95
N PHE A 186 -15.71 -16.52 20.08
CA PHE A 186 -16.33 -15.78 21.18
C PHE A 186 -16.23 -16.49 22.54
N SER A 187 -15.95 -17.78 22.55
CA SER A 187 -15.68 -18.54 23.78
C SER A 187 -14.21 -18.44 24.22
N SER A 188 -13.33 -17.83 23.41
CA SER A 188 -11.92 -17.67 23.72
C SER A 188 -11.67 -16.45 24.61
N ASN A 189 -11.28 -16.66 25.86
CA ASN A 189 -10.89 -15.59 26.79
C ASN A 189 -9.79 -14.69 26.22
N THR A 190 -8.79 -15.26 25.56
CA THR A 190 -7.70 -14.50 24.92
C THR A 190 -8.22 -13.57 23.84
N PHE A 191 -9.17 -14.04 23.02
CA PHE A 191 -9.80 -13.19 21.99
C PHE A 191 -10.60 -12.06 22.62
N LEU A 192 -11.43 -12.36 23.64
CA LEU A 192 -12.25 -11.36 24.32
C LEU A 192 -11.39 -10.27 24.97
N GLN A 193 -10.29 -10.64 25.63
CA GLN A 193 -9.34 -9.68 26.22
C GLN A 193 -8.69 -8.79 25.15
N ARG A 194 -8.22 -9.37 24.04
CA ARG A 194 -7.63 -8.61 22.93
C ARG A 194 -8.63 -7.66 22.30
N ARG A 195 -9.87 -8.11 22.10
CA ARG A 195 -10.96 -7.27 21.59
C ARG A 195 -11.25 -6.10 22.52
N GLN A 196 -11.33 -6.32 23.83
CA GLN A 196 -11.54 -5.26 24.81
C GLN A 196 -10.40 -4.23 24.79
N TRP A 197 -9.15 -4.71 24.77
CA TRP A 197 -7.98 -3.84 24.68
C TRP A 197 -7.97 -3.02 23.40
N GLU A 198 -8.27 -3.64 22.25
CA GLU A 198 -8.30 -2.96 20.95
C GLU A 198 -9.44 -1.93 20.89
N TYR A 199 -10.62 -2.27 21.41
CA TYR A 199 -11.75 -1.34 21.52
C TYR A 199 -11.39 -0.12 22.38
N ALA A 200 -10.74 -0.32 23.52
CA ALA A 200 -10.28 0.77 24.38
C ALA A 200 -9.23 1.65 23.66
N ARG A 201 -8.28 1.03 22.95
CA ARG A 201 -7.26 1.72 22.15
C ARG A 201 -7.88 2.57 21.06
N MET A 202 -8.80 2.00 20.27
CA MET A 202 -9.50 2.71 19.20
C MET A 202 -10.38 3.85 19.73
N THR A 203 -11.06 3.63 20.85
CA THR A 203 -11.90 4.67 21.48
C THR A 203 -11.04 5.85 21.95
N LYS A 204 -9.89 5.56 22.58
CA LYS A 204 -8.93 6.59 22.97
C LYS A 204 -8.45 7.40 21.77
N HIS A 205 -8.07 6.73 20.68
CA HIS A 205 -7.63 7.39 19.45
C HIS A 205 -8.75 8.24 18.83
N ALA A 206 -9.96 7.70 18.71
CA ALA A 206 -11.10 8.43 18.17
C ALA A 206 -11.43 9.70 18.97
N ASN A 207 -11.27 9.66 20.29
CA ASN A 207 -11.46 10.84 21.15
C ASN A 207 -10.36 11.89 20.93
N ILE A 208 -9.10 11.49 20.74
CA ILE A 208 -8.00 12.42 20.40
C ILE A 208 -8.32 13.14 19.09
N LEU A 209 -8.63 12.39 18.03
CA LEU A 209 -8.97 12.97 16.72
C LEU A 209 -10.22 13.87 16.80
N ARG A 210 -11.24 13.47 17.56
CA ARG A 210 -12.43 14.31 17.77
C ARG A 210 -12.07 15.64 18.44
N ASN A 211 -11.21 15.61 19.45
CA ASN A 211 -10.79 16.83 20.15
C ASN A 211 -9.95 17.73 19.25
N GLU A 212 -9.07 17.16 18.41
CA GLU A 212 -8.29 17.91 17.41
C GLU A 212 -9.22 18.61 16.42
N VAL A 213 -10.19 17.89 15.85
CA VAL A 213 -11.19 18.47 14.93
C VAL A 213 -12.00 19.58 15.59
N LEU A 214 -12.44 19.39 16.84
CA LEU A 214 -13.16 20.44 17.58
C LEU A 214 -12.29 21.67 17.85
N GLY A 215 -11.01 21.47 18.15
CA GLY A 215 -10.03 22.56 18.30
C GLY A 215 -9.84 23.34 17.00
N GLU A 216 -9.65 22.65 15.88
CA GLU A 216 -9.57 23.28 14.55
C GLU A 216 -10.83 24.06 14.20
N MET A 217 -12.02 23.52 14.50
CA MET A 217 -13.29 24.22 14.30
C MET A 217 -13.39 25.49 15.15
N HIS A 218 -12.87 25.47 16.39
CA HIS A 218 -12.85 26.64 17.26
C HIS A 218 -11.93 27.72 16.70
N ILE A 219 -10.70 27.35 16.31
CA ILE A 219 -9.74 28.26 15.68
C ILE A 219 -10.32 28.86 14.40
N GLN A 220 -10.99 28.07 13.56
CA GLN A 220 -11.64 28.57 12.34
C GLN A 220 -12.77 29.57 12.65
N LYS A 221 -13.51 29.36 13.74
CA LYS A 221 -14.56 30.29 14.16
C LYS A 221 -13.95 31.62 14.63
N GLU A 222 -12.92 31.57 15.46
CA GLU A 222 -12.19 32.76 15.92
C GLU A 222 -11.55 33.53 14.76
N ALA A 223 -10.95 32.81 13.79
CA ALA A 223 -10.37 33.43 12.59
C ALA A 223 -11.42 34.19 11.77
N LYS A 224 -12.63 33.63 11.60
CA LYS A 224 -13.74 34.32 10.91
C LYS A 224 -14.23 35.55 11.67
N GLU A 225 -14.27 35.48 12.99
CA GLU A 225 -14.64 36.62 13.83
C GLU A 225 -13.58 37.73 13.74
N PHE A 226 -12.31 37.36 13.75
CA PHE A 226 -11.20 38.28 13.56
C PHE A 226 -11.23 38.94 12.17
N GLU A 227 -11.48 38.17 11.11
CA GLU A 227 -11.65 38.67 9.75
C GLU A 227 -12.83 39.64 9.64
N TYR A 228 -13.96 39.35 10.30
CA TYR A 228 -15.10 40.26 10.37
C TYR A 228 -14.73 41.58 11.07
N ASN A 229 -14.00 41.51 12.19
CA ASN A 229 -13.56 42.70 12.93
C ASN A 229 -12.57 43.54 12.11
N LEU A 230 -11.62 42.91 11.41
CA LEU A 230 -10.68 43.60 10.50
C LEU A 230 -11.43 44.35 9.40
N ASN A 231 -12.34 43.67 8.71
CA ASN A 231 -13.17 44.28 7.66
C ASN A 231 -14.01 45.46 8.17
N THR A 232 -14.44 45.42 9.44
CA THR A 232 -15.18 46.51 10.08
C THR A 232 -14.27 47.69 10.41
N LEU A 233 -13.06 47.41 10.89
CA LEU A 233 -12.06 48.44 11.19
C LEU A 233 -11.59 49.16 9.93
N GLU A 234 -11.32 48.42 8.85
CA GLU A 234 -10.93 49.00 7.55
C GLU A 234 -11.97 50.01 7.05
N LYS A 235 -13.26 49.65 7.07
CA LYS A 235 -14.34 50.57 6.70
C LYS A 235 -14.39 51.83 7.57
N SER A 236 -14.07 51.71 8.86
CA SER A 236 -14.02 52.86 9.76
C SER A 236 -12.82 53.77 9.45
N ILE A 237 -11.67 53.19 9.11
CA ILE A 237 -10.47 53.93 8.70
C ILE A 237 -10.74 54.68 7.39
N ASP A 238 -11.36 54.02 6.41
CA ASP A 238 -11.74 54.65 5.14
C ASP A 238 -12.67 55.84 5.36
N ALA A 239 -13.70 55.67 6.20
CA ALA A 239 -14.66 56.74 6.50
C ALA A 239 -14.01 57.95 7.19
N GLU A 240 -13.11 57.73 8.16
CA GLU A 240 -12.37 58.83 8.80
C GLU A 240 -11.36 59.48 7.86
N THR A 241 -10.72 58.70 6.99
CA THR A 241 -9.79 59.21 5.98
C THR A 241 -10.52 60.11 4.99
N ASP A 242 -11.68 59.67 4.48
CA ASP A 242 -12.55 60.46 3.60
C ASP A 242 -13.02 61.76 4.26
N LYS A 243 -13.38 61.69 5.54
CA LYS A 243 -13.77 62.86 6.33
C LYS A 243 -12.61 63.85 6.47
N ALA A 244 -11.44 63.38 6.88
CA ALA A 244 -10.25 64.21 7.03
C ALA A 244 -9.83 64.85 5.69
N LEU A 245 -10.01 64.15 4.57
CA LEU A 245 -9.72 64.67 3.24
C LEU A 245 -10.70 65.79 2.84
N LYS A 246 -11.99 65.63 3.15
CA LYS A 246 -13.01 66.69 2.98
C LYS A 246 -12.73 67.90 3.85
N ASP A 247 -12.37 67.69 5.12
CA ASP A 247 -12.05 68.78 6.06
C ASP A 247 -10.81 69.56 5.58
N ARG A 248 -9.78 68.87 5.10
CA ARG A 248 -8.60 69.50 4.49
C ARG A 248 -8.93 70.28 3.22
N GLN A 249 -9.78 69.72 2.36
CA GLN A 249 -10.22 70.40 1.14
C GLN A 249 -10.98 71.68 1.49
N ALA A 250 -11.92 71.62 2.43
CA ALA A 250 -12.67 72.78 2.90
C ALA A 250 -11.74 73.87 3.46
N LEU A 251 -10.75 73.49 4.28
CA LEU A 251 -9.75 74.43 4.80
C LEU A 251 -8.90 75.04 3.67
N SER A 252 -8.49 74.23 2.69
CA SER A 252 -7.77 74.72 1.50
C SER A 252 -8.62 75.73 0.73
N ASP A 253 -9.89 75.42 0.49
CA ASP A 253 -10.83 76.28 -0.21
C ASP A 253 -11.06 77.62 0.54
N GLU A 254 -11.03 77.60 1.88
CA GLU A 254 -11.09 78.81 2.72
C GLU A 254 -9.79 79.65 2.67
N LEU A 255 -8.63 79.01 2.59
CA LEU A 255 -7.32 79.68 2.56
C LEU A 255 -6.91 80.16 1.17
N ASP A 256 -7.41 79.54 0.10
CA ASP A 256 -7.10 79.86 -1.29
C ASP A 256 -7.34 81.34 -1.66
N PRO A 257 -8.46 81.98 -1.26
CA PRO A 257 -8.68 83.41 -1.49
C PRO A 257 -7.63 84.30 -0.80
N LEU A 258 -7.20 83.93 0.41
CA LEU A 258 -6.16 84.65 1.15
C LEU A 258 -4.79 84.49 0.47
N ALA A 259 -4.46 83.28 0.00
CA ALA A 259 -3.23 83.04 -0.75
C ALA A 259 -3.19 83.88 -2.04
N LYS A 260 -4.28 83.91 -2.82
CA LYS A 260 -4.40 84.76 -4.02
C LYS A 260 -4.22 86.24 -3.71
N LEU A 261 -4.85 86.72 -2.62
CA LEU A 261 -4.70 88.11 -2.17
C LEU A 261 -3.22 88.43 -1.86
N LEU A 262 -2.52 87.54 -1.15
CA LEU A 262 -1.09 87.72 -0.82
C LEU A 262 -0.20 87.68 -2.07
N GLU A 263 -0.49 86.83 -3.06
CA GLU A 263 0.21 86.83 -4.35
C GLU A 263 0.01 88.15 -5.13
N GLU A 264 -1.21 88.69 -5.14
CA GLU A 264 -1.51 89.98 -5.76
C GLU A 264 -0.78 91.15 -5.08
N PHE A 265 -0.58 91.10 -3.76
CA PHE A 265 0.19 92.10 -3.03
C PHE A 265 1.71 91.91 -3.16
N GLY A 266 2.20 90.67 -3.26
CA GLY A 266 3.63 90.37 -3.38
C GLY A 266 4.21 90.65 -4.78
N THR A 267 3.37 90.60 -5.82
CA THR A 267 3.77 90.89 -7.23
C THR A 267 3.68 92.37 -7.60
N ARG A 268 3.06 93.20 -6.76
CA ARG A 268 3.25 94.66 -6.84
C ARG A 268 4.67 94.94 -6.36
N GLU A 269 5.61 95.04 -7.30
CA GLU A 269 6.90 95.69 -7.06
C GLU A 269 6.65 96.92 -6.19
N TRP A 270 7.32 96.96 -5.03
CA TRP A 270 7.40 98.14 -4.20
C TRP A 270 8.03 99.23 -5.05
N ARG A 271 7.19 99.94 -5.84
CA ARG A 271 7.57 101.14 -6.55
C ARG A 271 7.95 102.13 -5.47
N THR A 272 9.26 102.20 -5.26
CA THR A 272 9.93 103.09 -4.35
C THR A 272 9.49 104.52 -4.69
N TYR A 273 8.79 105.13 -3.75
CA TYR A 273 8.62 106.57 -3.62
C TYR A 273 8.97 106.93 -2.19
#